data_AF-A0A7W0G7Z8-F1
#
_entry.id   AF-A0A7W0G7Z8-F1
#
_cell.length_a   1.000
_cell.length_b   1.000
_cell.length_c   1.000
_cell.angle_alpha   90.00
_cell.angle_beta   90.00
_cell.angle_gamma   90.00
#
_symmetry.space_group_name_H-M   'P 1'
#
loop_
_entity.id
_entity.type
_entity.pdbx_description
1 polymer ?
#
loop_
_entity_poly.entity_id
_entity_poly.type
_entity_poly.pdbx_seq_one_letter_code
_entity_poly.pdbx_strand_id
1 'polypeptide(L)' 'MRLPGRRAALPALDEAAAYDRCHGSRGQDVRIVKLPPRRPRFDVLADGEKLRRHFEERLDARDDET' A
#
# COMPACT_ATOMS: atom_id res chain seq x y z
N MET A 1 -4.28 29.42 -37.57
CA MET A 1 -3.36 28.71 -36.66
C MET A 1 -4.16 27.72 -35.82
N ARG A 2 -3.86 26.41 -35.90
CA ARG A 2 -4.54 25.36 -35.12
C ARG A 2 -3.66 25.07 -33.91
N LEU A 3 -4.13 25.43 -32.71
CA LEU A 3 -3.43 25.12 -31.46
C LEU A 3 -3.20 23.60 -31.38
N PRO A 4 -2.05 23.11 -30.89
CA PRO A 4 -1.83 21.69 -30.71
C PRO A 4 -2.83 21.22 -29.64
N GLY A 5 -3.91 20.59 -30.09
CA GLY A 5 -4.94 20.06 -29.22
C GLY A 5 -4.29 19.13 -28.19
N ARG A 6 -4.60 19.34 -26.91
CA ARG A 6 -4.28 18.39 -25.84
C ARG A 6 -4.56 17.00 -26.37
N ARG A 7 -3.55 16.11 -26.38
CA ARG A 7 -3.77 14.68 -26.62
C ARG A 7 -4.95 14.28 -25.75
N ALA A 8 -6.04 13.85 -26.37
CA ALA A 8 -7.21 13.39 -25.63
C ALA A 8 -6.70 12.37 -24.60
N ALA A 9 -6.99 12.60 -23.32
CA ALA A 9 -6.61 11.66 -22.28
C ALA A 9 -7.20 10.30 -22.68
N LEU A 10 -6.37 9.26 -22.64
CA LEU A 10 -6.88 7.92 -22.85
C LEU A 10 -7.97 7.67 -21.79
N PRO A 11 -9.10 7.03 -22.17
CA PRO A 11 -10.12 6.69 -21.21
C PRO A 11 -9.52 5.88 -20.06
N ALA A 12 -10.02 6.12 -18.84
CA ALA A 12 -9.63 5.34 -17.68
C ALA A 12 -9.92 3.86 -17.95
N LEU A 13 -8.93 3.01 -17.70
CA LEU A 13 -9.08 1.57 -17.82
C LEU A 13 -9.71 1.03 -16.54
N ASP A 14 -10.66 0.10 -16.68
CA ASP A 14 -11.10 -0.71 -15.56
C ASP A 14 -10.02 -1.75 -15.20
N GLU A 15 -10.22 -2.44 -14.06
CA GLU A 15 -9.26 -3.43 -13.59
C GLU A 15 -9.08 -4.58 -14.60
N ALA A 16 -10.16 -4.98 -15.29
CA ALA A 16 -10.14 -6.08 -16.25
C ALA A 16 -9.27 -5.73 -17.46
N ALA A 17 -9.45 -4.55 -18.05
CA ALA A 17 -8.65 -4.09 -19.19
C ALA A 17 -7.19 -3.82 -18.79
N ALA A 18 -6.95 -3.30 -17.59
CA ALA A 18 -5.59 -3.12 -17.08
C ALA A 18 -4.89 -4.47 -16.88
N TYR A 19 -5.58 -5.46 -16.31
CA TYR A 19 -5.05 -6.81 -16.12
C TYR A 19 -4.70 -7.47 -17.45
N ASP A 20 -5.61 -7.43 -18.43
CA ASP A 20 -5.40 -8.01 -19.75
C ASP A 20 -4.18 -7.39 -20.47
N ARG A 21 -4.02 -6.07 -20.35
CA ARG A 21 -2.87 -5.37 -20.94
C ARG A 21 -1.51 -5.77 -20.33
N CYS A 22 -1.47 -6.04 -19.03
CA CYS A 22 -0.22 -6.31 -18.31
C CYS A 22 0.11 -7.81 -18.22
N HIS A 23 -0.90 -8.66 -18.15
CA HIS A 23 -0.78 -10.07 -17.81
C HIS A 23 -1.52 -11.00 -18.79
N GLY A 24 -2.27 -10.46 -19.74
CA GLY A 24 -3.12 -11.22 -20.65
C GLY A 24 -4.43 -11.68 -20.02
N SER A 25 -5.14 -12.56 -20.75
CA SER A 25 -6.45 -13.05 -20.33
C SER A 25 -6.38 -13.74 -18.98
N ARG A 26 -7.30 -13.38 -18.08
CA ARG A 26 -7.39 -13.97 -16.75
C ARG A 26 -7.92 -15.41 -16.86
N GLY A 27 -7.06 -16.39 -16.57
CA GLY A 27 -7.43 -17.79 -16.43
C GLY A 27 -8.18 -18.11 -15.14
N GLN A 28 -8.58 -19.37 -14.95
CA GLN A 28 -9.30 -19.82 -13.75
C GLN A 28 -8.46 -19.79 -12.46
N ASP A 29 -7.14 -19.66 -12.59
CA ASP A 29 -6.20 -19.63 -11.46
C ASP A 29 -6.25 -18.32 -10.66
N VAL A 30 -6.89 -17.28 -11.18
CA VAL A 30 -6.92 -15.94 -10.59
C VAL A 30 -8.33 -15.57 -10.15
N ARG A 31 -8.50 -15.40 -8.83
CA ARG A 31 -9.80 -15.11 -8.21
C ARG A 31 -9.80 -13.69 -7.64
N ILE A 32 -10.85 -12.92 -7.97
CA ILE A 32 -11.11 -11.63 -7.32
C ILE A 32 -11.79 -11.92 -5.98
N VAL A 33 -11.18 -11.45 -4.88
CA VAL A 33 -11.74 -11.60 -3.55
C VAL A 33 -12.00 -10.22 -2.95
N LYS A 34 -13.17 -10.05 -2.32
CA LYS A 34 -13.46 -8.86 -1.52
C LYS A 34 -12.72 -9.00 -0.19
N LEU A 35 -11.68 -8.19 -0.02
CA LEU A 35 -10.98 -8.12 1.26
C LEU A 35 -11.92 -7.45 2.30
N PRO A 36 -12.01 -7.97 3.54
CA PRO A 36 -12.68 -7.25 4.60
C PRO A 36 -12.01 -5.88 4.81
N PRO A 37 -12.73 -4.91 5.41
CA PRO A 37 -12.14 -3.62 5.76
C PRO A 37 -10.80 -3.81 6.46
N ARG A 38 -9.75 -3.17 5.94
CA ARG A 38 -8.42 -3.26 6.54
C ARG A 38 -8.54 -2.76 7.97
N ARG A 39 -8.18 -3.61 8.94
CA ARG A 39 -8.07 -3.18 10.33
C ARG A 39 -7.14 -1.96 10.38
N PRO A 40 -7.42 -0.96 11.24
CA PRO A 40 -6.46 0.09 11.50
C PRO A 40 -5.11 -0.56 11.77
N ARG A 41 -4.11 -0.22 10.96
CA ARG A 41 -2.74 -0.60 11.32
C ARG A 41 -2.44 0.12 12.63
N PHE A 42 -1.60 -0.48 13.47
CA PHE A 42 -1.02 0.25 14.61
C PHE A 42 -0.54 1.60 14.10
N ASP A 43 -0.68 2.64 14.92
CA ASP A 43 -0.01 3.90 14.66
C ASP A 43 1.46 3.56 14.50
N VAL A 44 1.92 3.57 13.24
CA VAL A 44 3.34 3.43 12.95
C VAL A 44 3.95 4.59 13.68
N LEU A 45 4.90 4.32 14.59
CA LEU A 45 5.67 5.37 15.25
C LEU A 45 6.30 6.20 14.12
N ALA A 46 5.63 7.30 13.76
CA ALA A 46 6.01 8.13 12.63
C ALA A 46 7.36 8.80 12.89
N ASP A 47 7.75 8.86 14.17
CA ASP A 47 8.96 9.49 14.66
C ASP A 47 9.95 8.42 15.15
N GLY A 48 11.08 8.28 14.46
CA GLY A 48 12.14 7.34 14.83
C GLY A 48 12.72 7.57 16.23
N GLU A 49 12.69 8.82 16.72
CA GLU A 49 13.17 9.15 18.07
C GLU A 49 12.25 8.59 19.17
N LYS A 50 10.92 8.59 18.93
CA LYS A 50 9.98 7.95 19.87
C LYS A 50 10.19 6.44 19.91
N LEU A 51 10.51 5.84 18.76
CA LEU A 51 10.86 4.42 18.68
C LEU A 51 12.15 4.10 19.47
N ARG A 52 13.19 4.92 19.32
CA ARG A 52 14.45 4.77 20.08
C ARG A 52 14.21 4.81 21.58
N ARG A 53 13.53 5.84 22.07
CA ARG A 53 13.25 6.02 23.50
C ARG A 53 12.45 4.85 24.09
N HIS A 54 11.38 4.42 23.43
CA HIS A 54 10.60 3.26 23.91
C HIS A 54 11.39 1.96 23.92
N PHE A 55 12.39 1.83 23.04
CA PHE A 55 13.27 0.68 23.04
C PHE A 55 14.26 0.72 24.22
N GLU A 56 14.85 1.89 24.48
CA GLU A 56 15.72 2.12 25.64
C GLU A 56 14.98 1.86 26.97
N GLU A 57 13.77 2.40 27.13
CA GLU A 57 12.90 2.15 28.31
C GLU A 57 12.66 0.64 28.55
N ARG A 58 12.50 -0.15 27.48
CA ARG A 58 12.29 -1.61 27.59
C ARG A 58 13.58 -2.37 27.88
N LEU A 59 14.74 -1.85 27.47
CA LEU A 59 16.03 -2.44 27.83
C LEU A 59 16.32 -2.20 29.31
N ASP A 60 16.15 -0.97 29.78
CA ASP A 60 16.37 -0.61 31.19
C ASP A 60 15.46 -1.44 32.11
N ALA A 61 14.17 -1.55 31.78
CA ALA A 61 13.22 -2.35 32.56
C ALA A 61 13.52 -3.86 32.57
N ARG A 62 14.33 -4.37 31.64
CA ARG A 62 14.76 -5.77 31.62
C ARG A 62 15.90 -6.02 32.60
N ASP A 63 16.76 -5.03 32.79
CA ASP A 63 17.97 -5.18 33.60
C ASP A 63 17.66 -5.08 35.11
N ASP A 64 16.46 -4.59 35.49
CA ASP A 64 15.94 -4.56 36.87
C ASP A 64 15.43 -5.94 37.38
N GLU A 65 15.40 -6.98 36.54
CA GLU A 65 14.90 -8.32 36.90
C GLU A 65 15.99 -9.29 37.39
N THR A 66 17.24 -8.83 37.63
CA THR A 66 18.39 -9.64 38.12
C THR A 66 18.99 -9.06 39.40
#